data_AF-A0A3B0Y6F9-F1
#
_entry.id   AF-A0A3B0Y6F9-F1
#
_cell.length_a   1.000
_cell.length_b   1.000
_cell.length_c   1.000
_cell.angle_alpha   90.00
_cell.angle_beta   90.00
_cell.angle_gamma   90.00
#
_symmetry.space_group_name_H-M   'P 1'
#
loop_
_entity.id
_entity.type
_entity.pdbx_description
1 polymer ?
#
loop_
_entity_poly.entity_id
_entity_poly.type
_entity_poly.pdbx_seq_one_letter_code
_entity_poly.pdbx_strand_id
1 'polypeptide(L)'
;MKPETKWITDWRNGVKPTQERKASEELLLIFQEFWNWAGIDKKSKSTKQRYLVALHSLGGYLVEEVGNGHRRNKSIQSFLMHYIDSGEGPLIHYDNEAWQNELDTVCRKLFKYLSARC
;
A
#
# COMPACT_ATOMS: atom_id res chain seq x y z
N MET A 1 -0.34 -15.50 -6.34
CA MET A 1 -0.52 -14.11 -6.78
C MET A 1 0.31 -13.24 -5.85
N LYS A 2 0.98 -12.23 -6.40
CA LYS A 2 1.78 -11.23 -5.68
C LYS A 2 1.46 -9.85 -6.27
N PRO A 3 1.82 -8.73 -5.63
CA PRO A 3 1.75 -7.42 -6.25
C PRO A 3 2.43 -7.43 -7.61
N GLU A 4 1.73 -7.00 -8.65
CA GLU A 4 2.16 -7.14 -10.05
C GLU A 4 1.98 -5.85 -10.83
N THR A 5 2.71 -5.73 -11.94
CA THR A 5 2.87 -4.49 -12.73
C THR A 5 1.55 -3.92 -13.23
N LYS A 6 0.49 -4.75 -13.37
CA LYS A 6 -0.83 -4.28 -13.80
C LYS A 6 -1.44 -3.25 -12.84
N TRP A 7 -1.06 -3.26 -11.56
CA TRP A 7 -1.54 -2.32 -10.56
C TRP A 7 -1.15 -0.87 -10.86
N ILE A 8 -0.05 -0.66 -11.58
CA ILE A 8 0.37 0.68 -12.04
C ILE A 8 -0.73 1.31 -12.91
N THR A 9 -1.39 0.51 -13.74
CA THR A 9 -2.50 0.95 -14.56
C THR A 9 -3.76 1.14 -13.72
N ASP A 10 -4.05 0.22 -12.80
CA ASP A 10 -5.24 0.27 -11.95
C ASP A 10 -5.29 1.54 -11.07
N TRP A 11 -4.14 2.00 -10.57
CA TRP A 11 -4.04 3.16 -9.67
C TRP A 11 -4.00 4.51 -10.40
N ARG A 12 -3.88 4.52 -11.73
CA ARG A 12 -3.77 5.75 -12.50
C ARG A 12 -5.11 6.47 -12.53
N ASN A 13 -5.15 7.72 -12.05
CA ASN A 13 -6.33 8.59 -12.10
C ASN A 13 -6.20 9.73 -13.13
N GLY A 14 -4.98 9.98 -13.64
CA GLY A 14 -4.73 10.89 -14.76
C GLY A 14 -4.48 12.35 -14.37
N VAL A 15 -4.49 12.70 -13.08
CA VAL A 15 -4.31 14.08 -12.59
C VAL A 15 -2.87 14.56 -12.78
N LYS A 16 -1.90 13.73 -12.39
CA LYS A 16 -0.45 13.92 -12.59
C LYS A 16 0.18 12.60 -13.05
N PRO A 17 -0.02 12.18 -14.32
CA PRO A 17 0.32 10.84 -14.80
C PRO A 17 1.78 10.42 -14.55
N THR A 18 2.72 11.35 -14.69
CA THR A 18 4.15 11.08 -14.45
C THR A 18 4.45 10.83 -12.97
N GLN A 19 3.82 11.58 -12.06
CA GLN A 19 4.03 11.42 -10.62
C GLN A 19 3.32 10.18 -10.09
N GLU A 20 2.09 9.93 -10.57
CA GLU A 20 1.34 8.71 -10.27
C GLU A 20 2.14 7.48 -10.67
N ARG A 21 2.62 7.41 -11.92
CA ARG A 21 3.41 6.27 -12.40
C ARG A 21 4.64 6.01 -11.54
N LYS A 22 5.40 7.08 -11.25
CA LYS A 22 6.60 6.96 -10.41
C LYS A 22 6.25 6.43 -9.01
N ALA A 23 5.20 6.96 -8.38
CA ALA A 23 4.76 6.48 -7.07
C ALA A 23 4.28 5.03 -7.13
N SER A 24 3.51 4.65 -8.16
CA SER A 24 3.05 3.28 -8.37
C SER A 24 4.20 2.29 -8.49
N GLU A 25 5.23 2.62 -9.27
CA GLU A 25 6.44 1.79 -9.44
C GLU A 25 7.19 1.62 -8.13
N GLU A 26 7.41 2.71 -7.39
CA GLU A 26 8.11 2.69 -6.10
C GLU A 26 7.32 1.95 -5.00
N LEU A 27 6.00 2.12 -4.93
CA LEU A 27 5.11 1.39 -4.01
C LEU A 27 5.11 -0.11 -4.32
N LEU A 28 5.05 -0.47 -5.61
CA LEU A 28 5.05 -1.86 -6.03
C LEU A 28 6.31 -2.60 -5.56
N LEU A 29 7.47 -1.95 -5.67
CA LEU A 29 8.73 -2.50 -5.16
C LEU A 29 8.67 -2.75 -3.65
N ILE A 30 8.21 -1.76 -2.87
CA ILE A 30 8.05 -1.91 -1.41
C ILE A 30 7.09 -3.05 -1.07
N PHE A 31 5.95 -3.13 -1.76
CA PHE A 31 4.94 -4.17 -1.51
C PHE A 31 5.44 -5.57 -1.87
N GLN A 32 6.23 -5.72 -2.93
CA GLN A 32 6.86 -6.99 -3.28
C GLN A 32 7.90 -7.43 -2.25
N GLU A 33 8.74 -6.50 -1.78
CA GLU A 33 9.71 -6.81 -0.74
C GLU A 33 9.03 -7.16 0.60
N PHE A 34 7.99 -6.41 0.98
CA PHE A 34 7.17 -6.71 2.15
C PHE A 34 6.48 -8.07 2.04
N TRP A 35 5.92 -8.40 0.87
CA TRP A 35 5.28 -9.68 0.60
C TRP A 35 6.22 -10.87 0.86
N ASN A 36 7.47 -10.74 0.39
CA ASN A 36 8.51 -11.74 0.60
C ASN A 36 8.90 -11.82 2.07
N TRP A 37 9.16 -10.68 2.72
CA TRP A 37 9.53 -10.62 4.14
C TRP A 37 8.45 -11.25 5.05
N ALA A 38 7.18 -10.96 4.80
CA ALA A 38 6.07 -11.51 5.58
C ALA A 38 5.76 -12.98 5.23
N GLY A 39 6.44 -13.55 4.23
CA GLY A 39 6.29 -14.93 3.80
C GLY A 39 4.88 -15.25 3.31
N ILE A 40 4.23 -14.30 2.63
CA ILE A 40 2.80 -14.40 2.27
C ILE A 40 2.54 -15.56 1.29
N ASP A 41 3.52 -15.91 0.45
CA ASP A 41 3.40 -17.06 -0.47
C ASP A 41 3.21 -18.40 0.25
N LYS A 42 3.59 -18.50 1.53
CA LYS A 42 3.43 -19.71 2.35
C LYS A 42 2.14 -19.70 3.18
N LYS A 43 1.33 -18.63 3.10
CA LYS A 43 0.09 -18.49 3.87
C LYS A 43 -1.13 -19.09 3.15
N SER A 44 -2.24 -19.20 3.86
CA SER A 44 -3.52 -19.68 3.31
C SER A 44 -4.00 -18.80 2.14
N LYS A 45 -4.88 -19.35 1.30
CA LYS A 45 -5.50 -18.61 0.20
C LYS A 45 -6.23 -17.36 0.68
N SER A 46 -6.98 -17.47 1.78
CA SER A 46 -7.68 -16.34 2.40
C SER A 46 -6.72 -15.25 2.89
N THR A 47 -5.59 -15.62 3.51
CA THR A 47 -4.57 -14.65 3.95
C THR A 47 -3.93 -13.95 2.76
N LYS A 48 -3.57 -14.69 1.71
CA LYS A 48 -3.02 -14.10 0.48
C LYS A 48 -3.98 -13.08 -0.13
N GLN A 49 -5.27 -13.43 -0.20
CA GLN A 49 -6.29 -12.55 -0.74
C GLN A 49 -6.42 -11.27 0.11
N ARG A 50 -6.47 -11.38 1.44
CA ARG A 50 -6.51 -10.23 2.34
C ARG A 50 -5.35 -9.26 2.08
N TYR A 51 -4.12 -9.77 2.03
CA TYR A 51 -2.94 -8.94 1.79
C TYR A 51 -2.97 -8.31 0.41
N LEU A 52 -3.41 -9.06 -0.60
CA LEU A 52 -3.50 -8.56 -1.96
C LEU A 52 -4.50 -7.40 -2.07
N VAL A 53 -5.70 -7.56 -1.52
CA VAL A 53 -6.75 -6.52 -1.52
C VAL A 53 -6.30 -5.30 -0.72
N ALA A 54 -5.82 -5.49 0.51
CA ALA A 54 -5.40 -4.39 1.36
C ALA A 54 -4.25 -3.57 0.76
N LEU A 55 -3.22 -4.24 0.20
CA LEU A 55 -2.10 -3.55 -0.45
C LEU A 55 -2.53 -2.84 -1.74
N HIS A 56 -3.47 -3.42 -2.50
CA HIS A 56 -4.01 -2.79 -3.70
C HIS A 56 -4.80 -1.52 -3.36
N SER A 57 -5.69 -1.59 -2.36
CA SER A 57 -6.46 -0.43 -1.87
C SER A 57 -5.53 0.66 -1.31
N LEU A 58 -4.56 0.30 -0.47
CA LEU A 58 -3.58 1.24 0.08
C LEU A 58 -2.77 1.92 -1.02
N GLY A 59 -2.33 1.16 -2.03
CA GLY A 59 -1.59 1.69 -3.16
C GLY A 59 -2.40 2.71 -3.96
N GLY A 60 -3.66 2.41 -4.25
CA GLY A 60 -4.56 3.33 -4.98
C GLY A 60 -4.75 4.64 -4.23
N TYR A 61 -5.04 4.56 -2.93
CA TYR A 61 -5.16 5.74 -2.06
C TYR A 61 -3.88 6.59 -2.07
N LEU A 62 -2.70 5.98 -1.90
CA LEU A 62 -1.44 6.72 -1.87
C LEU A 62 -1.09 7.37 -3.22
N VAL A 63 -1.41 6.73 -4.34
CA VAL A 63 -1.20 7.29 -5.67
C VAL A 63 -2.12 8.49 -5.91
N GLU A 64 -3.37 8.41 -5.45
CA GLU A 64 -4.29 9.55 -5.47
C GLU A 64 -3.73 10.73 -4.67
N GLU A 65 -3.24 10.47 -3.46
CA GLU A 65 -2.65 11.48 -2.58
C GLU A 65 -1.36 12.10 -3.16
N VAL A 66 -0.59 11.33 -3.94
CA VAL A 66 0.52 11.85 -4.75
C VAL A 66 0.00 12.80 -5.82
N GLY A 67 -1.05 12.42 -6.54
CA GLY A 67 -1.73 13.28 -7.52
C GLY A 67 -2.20 14.59 -6.91
N ASN A 68 -2.76 14.54 -5.70
CA ASN A 68 -3.18 15.70 -4.90
C ASN A 68 -1.99 16.56 -4.40
N GLY A 69 -0.75 16.08 -4.54
CA GLY A 69 0.46 16.81 -4.19
C GLY A 69 0.92 16.63 -2.74
N HIS A 70 0.34 15.69 -1.99
CA HIS A 70 0.68 15.46 -0.58
C HIS A 70 2.06 14.82 -0.37
N ARG A 71 2.62 14.16 -1.41
CA ARG A 71 3.98 13.61 -1.35
C ARG A 71 5.06 14.68 -1.21
N ARG A 72 4.89 15.84 -1.85
CA ARG A 72 5.88 16.94 -1.87
C ARG A 72 7.29 16.38 -2.20
N ASN A 73 8.28 16.67 -1.38
CA ASN A 73 9.67 16.23 -1.55
C ASN A 73 10.01 14.95 -0.75
N LYS A 74 9.02 14.26 -0.17
CA LYS A 74 9.24 13.04 0.62
C LYS A 74 9.61 11.85 -0.28
N SER A 75 10.48 10.98 0.22
CA SER A 75 10.67 9.65 -0.35
C SER A 75 9.36 8.86 -0.29
N ILE A 76 9.19 7.83 -1.13
CA ILE A 76 7.96 7.03 -1.08
C ILE A 76 7.77 6.33 0.27
N GLN A 77 8.86 5.96 0.94
CA GLN A 77 8.82 5.28 2.24
C GLN A 77 8.39 6.25 3.34
N SER A 78 8.98 7.44 3.40
CA SER A 78 8.58 8.47 4.36
C SER A 78 7.15 8.97 4.11
N PHE A 79 6.72 8.97 2.84
CA PHE A 79 5.34 9.26 2.48
C PHE A 79 4.39 8.16 2.96
N LEU A 80 4.68 6.89 2.68
CA LEU A 80 3.91 5.74 3.14
C LEU A 80 3.78 5.72 4.68
N MET A 81 4.89 5.91 5.40
CA MET A 81 4.92 5.98 6.88
C MET A 81 4.17 7.18 7.47
N HIS A 82 3.73 8.14 6.65
CA HIS A 82 2.86 9.22 7.10
C HIS A 82 1.40 8.78 7.21
N TYR A 83 0.99 7.76 6.45
CA TYR A 83 -0.41 7.29 6.38
C TYR A 83 -0.64 5.96 7.10
N ILE A 84 0.42 5.29 7.56
CA ILE A 84 0.30 4.04 8.32
C ILE A 84 1.14 4.13 9.58
N ASP A 85 0.64 3.53 10.66
CA ASP A 85 1.36 3.44 11.92
C ASP A 85 1.18 2.07 12.60
N SER A 86 1.49 2.01 13.90
CA SER A 86 1.37 0.79 14.71
C SER A 86 -0.08 0.42 15.07
N GLY A 87 -1.04 1.32 14.86
CA GLY A 87 -2.46 1.14 15.10
C GLY A 87 -3.25 0.88 13.82
N GLU A 88 -3.22 1.81 12.87
CA GLU A 88 -4.16 1.82 11.73
C GLU A 88 -3.54 2.31 10.42
N GLY A 89 -4.30 2.15 9.34
CA GLY A 89 -4.02 2.74 8.03
C GLY A 89 -4.95 3.92 7.73
N PRO A 90 -4.92 4.44 6.50
CA PRO A 90 -5.88 5.45 6.09
C PRO A 90 -7.30 4.88 6.07
N LEU A 91 -8.30 5.74 6.34
CA LEU A 91 -9.71 5.39 6.22
C LEU A 91 -10.10 5.31 4.73
N ILE A 92 -10.27 4.09 4.23
CA ILE A 92 -10.64 3.81 2.83
C ILE A 92 -12.05 3.21 2.75
N HIS A 93 -12.42 2.34 3.70
CA HIS A 93 -13.69 1.60 3.68
C HIS A 93 -14.67 2.19 4.70
N TYR A 94 -15.19 3.38 4.41
CA TYR A 94 -16.05 4.18 5.31
C TYR A 94 -17.31 3.45 5.82
N ASP A 95 -17.88 2.56 5.00
CA ASP A 95 -19.13 1.84 5.26
C ASP A 95 -18.92 0.35 5.56
N ASN A 96 -17.67 -0.11 5.61
CA ASN A 96 -17.35 -1.52 5.78
C ASN A 96 -16.19 -1.71 6.76
N GLU A 97 -16.54 -1.74 8.05
CA GLU A 97 -15.60 -1.91 9.16
C GLU A 97 -14.80 -3.22 9.05
N ALA A 98 -15.38 -4.29 8.51
CA ALA A 98 -14.67 -5.55 8.34
C ALA A 98 -13.51 -5.41 7.33
N TRP A 99 -13.74 -4.71 6.22
CA TRP A 99 -12.69 -4.44 5.23
C TRP A 99 -11.66 -3.43 5.74
N GLN A 100 -12.08 -2.40 6.48
CA GLN A 100 -11.16 -1.47 7.13
C GLN A 100 -10.24 -2.21 8.13
N ASN A 101 -10.80 -3.09 8.97
CA ASN A 101 -10.02 -3.89 9.92
C ASN A 101 -8.99 -4.81 9.22
N GLU A 102 -9.32 -5.34 8.05
CA GLU A 102 -8.38 -6.10 7.22
C GLU A 102 -7.26 -5.24 6.67
N LEU A 103 -7.58 -4.04 6.17
CA LEU A 103 -6.62 -3.03 5.73
C LEU A 103 -5.67 -2.63 6.87
N ASP A 104 -6.21 -2.27 8.04
CA ASP A 104 -5.44 -1.83 9.21
C ASP A 104 -4.49 -2.93 9.69
N THR A 105 -4.96 -4.18 9.68
CA THR A 105 -4.11 -5.34 10.03
C THR A 105 -2.89 -5.45 9.12
N VAL A 106 -3.07 -5.22 7.82
CA VAL A 106 -1.97 -5.25 6.85
C VAL A 106 -1.08 -4.01 6.99
N CYS A 107 -1.66 -2.83 7.24
CA CYS A 107 -0.93 -1.58 7.48
C CYS A 107 0.00 -1.69 8.70
N ARG A 108 -0.49 -2.21 9.83
CA ARG A 108 0.35 -2.48 11.02
C ARG A 108 1.55 -3.38 10.72
N LYS A 109 1.33 -4.43 9.92
CA LYS A 109 2.41 -5.36 9.51
C LYS A 109 3.42 -4.66 8.60
N LEU A 110 2.94 -3.87 7.66
CA LEU A 110 3.76 -3.10 6.74
C LEU A 110 4.58 -2.05 7.50
N PHE A 111 3.96 -1.33 8.44
CA PHE A 111 4.65 -0.38 9.32
C PHE A 111 5.77 -1.05 10.13
N LYS A 112 5.50 -2.23 10.71
CA LYS A 112 6.52 -3.02 11.42
C LYS A 112 7.70 -3.38 10.51
N TYR A 113 7.42 -3.78 9.28
CA TYR A 113 8.44 -4.10 8.29
C TYR A 113 9.29 -2.86 7.91
N LEU A 114 8.66 -1.72 7.68
CA LEU A 114 9.36 -0.47 7.35
C LEU A 114 10.21 0.02 8.54
N SER A 115 9.66 -0.05 9.74
CA SER A 115 10.33 0.38 10.98
C SER A 115 11.56 -0.46 11.31
N ALA A 116 11.56 -1.75 10.95
CA ALA A 116 12.70 -2.65 11.14
C ALA A 116 13.85 -2.39 10.14
N ARG A 117 13.63 -1.53 9.14
CA ARG A 117 14.61 -1.16 8.09
C ARG A 117 15.12 0.28 8.24
N CYS A 118 14.67 0.98 9.27
CA CYS A 118 15.14 2.32 9.64
C CYS A 118 16.27 2.23 10.68
#